data_AF-A0A838PD81-F1
#
_entry.id   AF-A0A838PD81-F1
#
_cell.length_a   1.000
_cell.length_b   1.000
_cell.length_c   1.000
_cell.angle_alpha   90.00
_cell.angle_beta   90.00
_cell.angle_gamma   90.00
#
_symmetry.space_group_name_H-M   'P 1'
#
loop_
_entity.id
_entity.type
_entity.pdbx_description
1 polymer ?
#
loop_
_entity_poly.entity_id
_entity_poly.type
_entity_poly.pdbx_seq_one_letter_code
_entity_poly.pdbx_strand_id
1 'polypeptide(L)' 'EEGGRHTPFFTGYRPQFYFRTTDVTGVASLPAGVEMVMPGDNVAMEIELIAPIAMEKGLRFAIREGGRTVGAGTVSEVVE' A
#
# COMPACT_ATOMS: atom_id res chain seq x y z
N GLU A 1 8.66 -18.13 -6.29
CA GLU A 1 7.53 -17.22 -6.01
C GLU A 1 7.92 -16.29 -4.88
N GLU A 2 7.61 -15.00 -4.98
CA GLU A 2 8.05 -13.96 -4.03
C GLU A 2 7.20 -13.93 -2.74
N GLY A 3 6.27 -14.88 -2.57
CA GLY A 3 5.50 -15.07 -1.33
C GLY A 3 4.41 -14.04 -1.06
N GLY A 4 4.10 -13.19 -2.05
CA GLY A 4 3.03 -12.19 -1.98
C GLY A 4 1.63 -12.77 -2.25
N ARG A 5 0.73 -11.92 -2.75
CA ARG A 5 -0.63 -12.35 -3.11
C ARG A 5 -0.63 -13.26 -4.35
N HIS A 6 -1.61 -14.15 -4.41
CA HIS A 6 -1.92 -14.94 -5.62
C HIS A 6 -3.15 -14.39 -6.37
N THR A 7 -3.91 -13.48 -5.76
CA THR A 7 -5.14 -12.91 -6.31
C THR A 7 -5.06 -11.38 -6.33
N PRO A 8 -5.79 -10.73 -7.24
CA PRO A 8 -5.81 -9.27 -7.32
C PRO A 8 -6.37 -8.62 -6.05
N PHE A 9 -6.16 -7.32 -5.93
CA PHE A 9 -6.91 -6.45 -5.01
C PHE A 9 -7.58 -5.31 -5.78
N PHE A 10 -8.57 -4.69 -5.13
CA PHE A 10 -9.46 -3.68 -5.71
C PHE A 10 -9.38 -2.38 -4.89
N THR A 11 -10.00 -1.31 -5.39
CA THR A 11 -10.23 -0.09 -4.60
C THR A 11 -10.92 -0.42 -3.27
N GLY A 12 -10.52 0.27 -2.20
CA GLY A 12 -10.99 0.00 -0.83
C GLY A 12 -10.21 -1.10 -0.12
N TYR A 13 -9.16 -1.63 -0.75
CA TYR A 13 -8.23 -2.57 -0.15
C TYR A 13 -7.62 -2.00 1.14
N ARG A 14 -7.67 -2.79 2.23
CA ARG A 14 -7.36 -2.32 3.60
C ARG A 14 -6.25 -3.13 4.29
N PRO A 15 -4.99 -3.05 3.84
CA PRO A 15 -3.87 -3.73 4.44
C PRO A 15 -3.23 -2.93 5.59
N GLN A 16 -2.16 -3.48 6.16
CA GLN A 16 -1.22 -2.75 7.01
C GLN A 16 -0.09 -2.17 6.16
N PHE A 17 0.21 -0.90 6.36
CA PHE A 17 1.35 -0.22 5.78
C PHE A 17 2.45 -0.12 6.84
N TYR A 18 3.58 -0.76 6.56
CA TYR A 18 4.73 -0.80 7.44
C TYR A 18 5.71 0.31 7.09
N PHE A 19 5.76 1.32 7.93
CA PHE A 19 6.71 2.42 7.85
C PHE A 19 7.78 2.26 8.92
N ARG A 20 9.02 1.97 8.50
CA ARG A 20 10.21 1.75 9.36
C ARG A 20 10.04 0.67 10.43
N THR A 21 9.29 0.96 11.50
CA THR A 21 9.04 0.11 12.67
C THR A 21 7.57 0.01 13.04
N THR A 22 6.68 0.70 12.33
CA THR A 22 5.27 0.85 12.69
C THR A 22 4.37 0.31 11.59
N ASP A 23 3.48 -0.61 11.96
CA ASP A 23 2.34 -1.00 11.11
C ASP A 23 1.16 -0.05 11.38
N VAL A 24 0.58 0.50 10.32
CA VAL A 24 -0.65 1.28 10.39
C VAL A 24 -1.61 0.79 9.32
N THR A 25 -2.86 0.55 9.68
CA THR A 25 -3.88 0.21 8.68
C THR A 25 -4.15 1.41 7.78
N GLY A 26 -4.32 1.18 6.49
CA GLY A 26 -4.77 2.23 5.57
C GLY A 26 -5.74 1.69 4.54
N VAL A 27 -6.37 2.58 3.80
CA VAL A 27 -7.27 2.26 2.69
C VAL A 27 -6.62 2.73 1.39
N ALA A 28 -6.46 1.81 0.44
CA ALA A 28 -5.92 2.11 -0.88
C ALA A 28 -7.04 2.41 -1.88
N SER A 29 -6.91 3.54 -2.58
CA SER A 29 -7.77 3.97 -3.68
C SER A 29 -7.00 3.92 -4.98
N LEU A 30 -7.49 3.12 -5.92
CA LEU A 30 -6.91 2.97 -7.25
C LEU A 30 -7.28 4.17 -8.15
N PRO A 31 -6.44 4.50 -9.14
CA PRO A 31 -6.76 5.53 -10.11
C PRO A 31 -8.05 5.26 -10.88
N ALA A 32 -8.70 6.31 -11.36
CA ALA A 32 -9.89 6.18 -12.20
C ALA A 32 -9.60 5.30 -13.42
N GLY A 33 -10.49 4.33 -13.69
CA GLY A 33 -10.33 3.36 -14.78
C GLY A 33 -9.46 2.13 -14.43
N VAL A 34 -8.82 2.09 -13.26
CA VAL A 34 -8.12 0.90 -12.77
C VAL A 34 -9.05 0.15 -11.82
N GLU A 35 -9.62 -0.97 -12.30
CA GLU A 35 -10.55 -1.76 -11.50
C GLU A 35 -9.84 -2.63 -10.46
N MET A 36 -8.70 -3.21 -10.83
CA MET A 36 -7.95 -4.13 -9.98
C MET A 36 -6.45 -4.08 -10.28
N VAL A 37 -5.65 -4.55 -9.33
CA VAL A 37 -4.18 -4.65 -9.45
C VAL A 37 -3.78 -6.10 -9.27
N MET A 38 -3.05 -6.64 -10.26
CA MET A 38 -2.57 -8.02 -10.22
C MET A 38 -1.26 -8.14 -9.44
N PRO A 39 -0.97 -9.29 -8.81
CA PRO A 39 0.36 -9.56 -8.26
C PRO A 39 1.45 -9.39 -9.34
N GLY A 40 2.44 -8.54 -9.05
CA GLY A 40 3.53 -8.19 -9.98
C GLY A 40 3.35 -6.86 -10.71
N ASP A 41 2.17 -6.25 -10.65
CA ASP A 41 1.93 -4.94 -11.26
C ASP A 41 2.57 -3.80 -10.45
N ASN A 42 2.91 -2.72 -11.16
CA ASN A 42 3.27 -1.44 -10.58
C ASN A 42 2.16 -0.44 -10.83
N VAL A 43 1.71 0.25 -9.78
CA VAL A 43 0.59 1.18 -9.85
C VAL A 43 0.81 2.34 -8.88
N ALA A 44 0.39 3.55 -9.28
CA ALA A 44 0.26 4.68 -8.36
C ALA A 44 -1.13 4.61 -7.72
N MET A 45 -1.23 4.77 -6.40
CA MET A 45 -2.49 4.73 -5.67
C MET A 45 -2.47 5.77 -4.55
N GLU A 46 -3.65 6.26 -4.18
CA GLU A 46 -3.81 7.09 -2.99
C GLU A 46 -4.03 6.19 -1.77
N ILE A 47 -3.43 6.55 -0.64
CA ILE A 47 -3.50 5.77 0.60
C ILE A 47 -3.93 6.69 1.74
N GLU A 48 -5.07 6.38 2.35
CA GLU A 48 -5.54 7.05 3.57
C GLU A 48 -5.19 6.19 4.79
N LEU A 49 -4.35 6.71 5.69
CA LEU A 49 -3.95 5.99 6.91
C LEU A 49 -4.94 6.27 8.05
N ILE A 50 -5.31 5.24 8.82
CA ILE A 50 -6.28 5.42 9.94
C ILE A 50 -5.68 6.16 11.14
N ALA A 51 -4.35 6.33 11.17
CA ALA A 51 -3.62 7.03 12.20
C ALA A 51 -2.45 7.78 11.56
N PRO A 52 -2.08 8.95 12.11
CA PRO A 52 -1.00 9.75 11.55
C PRO A 52 0.35 9.04 11.67
N ILE A 53 1.14 9.12 10.60
CA ILE A 53 2.53 8.65 10.55
C ILE A 53 3.40 9.79 10.04
N ALA A 54 4.52 10.04 10.72
CA ALA A 54 5.54 10.94 10.21
C ALA A 54 6.15 10.36 8.93
N MET A 55 5.98 11.07 7.81
CA MET A 55 6.46 10.64 6.51
C MET A 55 6.96 11.80 5.67
N GLU A 56 7.75 11.47 4.65
CA GLU A 56 8.30 12.42 3.68
C GLU A 56 8.31 11.77 2.30
N LYS A 57 8.32 12.59 1.25
CA LYS A 57 8.49 12.13 -0.12
C LYS A 57 9.77 11.29 -0.24
N GLY A 58 9.66 10.14 -0.89
CA GLY A 58 10.75 9.18 -1.06
C GLY A 58 10.87 8.15 0.07
N LEU A 59 10.11 8.30 1.17
CA LEU A 59 10.08 7.27 2.21
C LEU A 59 9.54 5.96 1.64
N ARG A 60 10.29 4.88 1.85
CA ARG A 60 9.88 3.52 1.46
C ARG A 60 9.02 2.88 2.54
N PHE A 61 8.06 2.08 2.12
CA PHE A 61 7.20 1.30 3.00
C PHE A 61 6.91 -0.08 2.40
N ALA A 62 6.46 -1.00 3.25
CA ALA A 62 5.95 -2.30 2.82
C ALA A 62 4.43 -2.37 3.03
N ILE A 63 3.74 -3.11 2.18
CA ILE A 63 2.32 -3.43 2.34
C ILE A 63 2.24 -4.86 2.89
N ARG A 64 1.51 -5.05 4.00
CA ARG A 64 1.45 -6.31 4.73
C ARG A 64 0.03 -6.78 4.96
N GLU A 65 -0.16 -8.09 4.86
CA GLU A 65 -1.40 -8.80 5.19
C GLU A 65 -1.07 -9.98 6.10
N GLY A 66 -1.74 -10.07 7.25
CA GLY A 66 -1.50 -11.17 8.21
C GLY A 66 -0.02 -11.30 8.61
N GLY A 67 0.71 -10.18 8.66
CA GLY A 67 2.14 -10.14 8.98
C GLY A 67 3.09 -10.46 7.82
N ARG A 68 2.60 -10.83 6.63
CA ARG A 68 3.40 -11.12 5.43
C ARG A 68 3.47 -9.91 4.51
N THR A 69 4.64 -9.67 3.90
CA THR A 69 4.79 -8.61 2.88
C THR A 69 4.17 -9.06 1.57
N VAL A 70 3.26 -8.25 1.05
CA VAL A 70 2.54 -8.49 -0.21
C VAL A 70 2.82 -7.44 -1.27
N GLY A 71 3.47 -6.34 -0.90
CA GLY A 71 3.87 -5.28 -1.81
C GLY A 71 4.91 -4.37 -1.17
N ALA A 72 5.54 -3.56 -2.00
CA ALA A 72 6.49 -2.52 -1.58
C ALA A 72 6.12 -1.22 -2.28
N GLY A 73 6.32 -0.10 -1.59
CA GLY A 73 5.96 1.22 -2.10
C GLY A 73 6.97 2.29 -1.70
N THR A 74 6.88 3.42 -2.38
CA THR A 74 7.62 4.65 -2.05
C THR A 74 6.63 5.80 -2.08
N VAL A 75 6.64 6.65 -1.03
CA VAL A 75 5.78 7.83 -0.95
C VAL A 75 6.15 8.80 -2.07
N SER A 76 5.24 9.04 -3.01
CA SER A 76 5.43 9.99 -4.12
C SER A 76 5.13 11.44 -3.73
N GLU A 77 4.13 11.63 -2.87
CA GLU A 77 3.62 12.90 -2.38
C GLU A 77 2.87 12.69 -1.06
N VAL A 78 2.85 13.71 -0.20
CA VAL A 78 2.09 13.74 1.05
C VAL A 78 1.01 14.81 0.88
N VAL A 79 -0.25 14.43 1.02
CA VAL A 79 -1.39 15.26 0.60
C VAL A 79 -2.17 15.89 1.78
N GLU A 80 -1.98 15.40 3.01
CA GLU A 80 -2.62 15.92 4.24
C GLU A 80 -1.70 15.73 5.47
#